data_AF-A0A6I4TB02-F1
#
_entry.id   AF-A0A6I4TB02-F1
#
_cell.length_a   1.000
_cell.length_b   1.000
_cell.length_c   1.000
_cell.angle_alpha   90.00
_cell.angle_beta   90.00
_cell.angle_gamma   90.00
#
_symmetry.space_group_name_H-M   'P 1'
#
loop_
_entity.id
_entity.type
_entity.pdbx_description
1 polymer ?
#
loop_
_entity_poly.entity_id
_entity_poly.type
_entity_poly.pdbx_seq_one_letter_code
_entity_poly.pdbx_strand_id
1 'polypeptide(L)' 'MEEGFVIDAGDYSMPLVGHWHPGSPQKTWLGLRVEKKAKREIVSWRCTGCGLLENYAP' A
#
# COMPACT_ATOMS: atom_id res chain seq x y z
N MET A 1 -10.73 4.26 11.55
CA MET A 1 -10.59 3.99 10.11
C MET A 1 -10.41 5.33 9.43
N GLU A 2 -9.38 5.44 8.59
CA GLU A 2 -9.05 6.66 7.84
C GLU A 2 -9.07 6.36 6.34
N GLU A 3 -9.45 7.35 5.52
CA GLU A 3 -9.41 7.20 4.06
C GLU A 3 -7.95 7.11 3.60
N GLY A 4 -7.70 6.24 2.62
CA GLY A 4 -6.40 6.12 1.98
C GLY A 4 -6.46 5.25 0.74
N PHE A 5 -5.31 5.06 0.11
CA PHE A 5 -5.16 4.23 -1.07
C PHE A 5 -3.91 3.36 -0.97
N VAL A 6 -3.95 2.22 -1.68
CA VAL A 6 -2.80 1.33 -1.82
C VAL A 6 -1.94 1.82 -2.98
N ILE A 7 -0.64 1.87 -2.73
CA ILE A 7 0.40 2.14 -3.71
C ILE A 7 1.02 0.80 -4.09
N ASP A 8 0.83 0.44 -5.34
CA ASP A 8 1.56 -0.64 -5.98
C ASP A 8 2.83 -0.05 -6.58
N ALA A 9 3.95 -0.19 -5.86
CA ALA A 9 5.25 0.28 -6.29
C ALA A 9 6.15 -0.94 -6.46
N GLY A 10 6.20 -1.49 -7.66
CA GLY A 10 7.13 -2.53 -8.07
C GLY A 10 7.63 -2.19 -9.48
N ASP A 11 8.91 -1.87 -9.58
CA ASP A 11 9.56 -1.58 -10.87
C ASP A 11 10.46 -2.75 -11.28
N TYR A 12 10.60 -2.97 -12.59
CA TYR A 12 11.61 -3.87 -13.19
C TYR A 12 11.74 -5.26 -12.52
N SER A 13 10.62 -5.95 -12.30
CA SER A 13 10.58 -7.30 -11.69
C SER A 13 11.15 -7.41 -10.27
N MET A 14 11.45 -6.29 -9.61
CA MET A 14 11.85 -6.29 -8.21
C MET A 14 10.62 -6.37 -7.32
N PRO A 15 10.44 -7.47 -6.55
CA PRO A 15 9.34 -7.54 -5.60
C PRO A 15 9.57 -6.53 -4.47
N LEU A 16 8.57 -5.69 -4.20
CA LEU A 16 8.56 -4.73 -3.11
C LEU A 16 7.30 -4.94 -2.26
N VAL A 17 7.38 -4.58 -0.99
CA VAL A 17 6.21 -4.59 -0.09
C VAL A 17 5.22 -3.51 -0.54
N GLY A 18 3.93 -3.86 -0.58
CA GLY A 18 2.87 -2.89 -0.87
C GLY A 18 2.78 -1.82 0.21
N HIS A 19 2.41 -0.59 -0.16
CA HIS A 19 2.29 0.51 0.79
C HIS A 19 0.86 1.05 0.80
N TRP A 20 0.40 1.53 1.94
CA TRP A 20 -0.80 2.34 2.09
C TRP A 20 -0.42 3.80 2.30
N HIS A 21 -1.24 4.73 1.84
CA HIS A 21 -1.04 6.16 2.05
C HIS A 21 -2.37 6.84 2.41
N PRO A 22 -2.36 7.78 3.36
CA PRO A 22 -3.56 8.48 3.81
C PRO A 22 -4.10 9.45 2.75
N GLY A 23 -5.41 9.73 2.85
CA GLY A 23 -6.13 10.67 2.00
C GLY A 23 -6.42 10.15 0.60
N SER A 24 -6.91 11.02 -0.28
CA SER A 24 -7.25 10.64 -1.66
C SER A 24 -6.03 10.76 -2.60
N PRO A 25 -5.90 9.89 -3.62
CA PRO A 25 -4.76 9.89 -4.52
C PRO A 25 -4.68 11.16 -5.39
N GLN A 26 -3.54 11.83 -5.38
CA GLN A 26 -3.29 13.00 -6.23
C GLN A 26 -2.59 12.60 -7.53
N LYS A 27 -3.38 12.42 -8.60
CA LYS A 27 -2.86 12.09 -9.93
C LYS A 27 -2.39 13.36 -10.65
N THR A 28 -1.21 13.29 -11.24
CA THR A 28 -0.64 14.33 -12.10
C THR A 28 -0.26 13.72 -13.45
N TRP A 29 0.07 14.55 -14.43
CA TRP A 29 0.54 14.05 -15.73
C TRP A 29 1.83 13.22 -15.61
N LEU A 30 2.68 13.50 -14.62
CA LEU A 30 3.92 12.76 -14.34
C LEU A 30 3.69 11.50 -13.47
N GLY A 31 2.43 11.16 -13.16
CA GLY A 31 2.05 10.02 -12.33
C GLY A 31 1.48 10.43 -10.97
N LEU A 32 1.57 9.51 -10.01
CA LEU A 32 0.97 9.67 -8.69
C LEU A 32 1.88 10.48 -7.76
N ARG A 33 1.38 11.61 -7.24
CA ARG A 33 2.09 12.38 -6.22
C ARG A 33 1.86 11.72 -4.86
N VAL A 34 2.95 11.29 -4.23
CA VAL A 34 2.92 10.60 -2.95
C VAL A 34 3.91 11.23 -1.98
N GLU A 35 3.47 11.50 -0.75
CA GLU A 35 4.36 11.92 0.32
C GLU A 35 5.05 10.69 0.94
N LYS A 36 6.37 10.56 0.71
CA LYS A 36 7.12 9.37 1.16
C LYS A 36 7.04 9.12 2.67
N LYS A 37 6.96 10.18 3.48
CA LYS A 37 6.89 10.10 4.95
C LYS A 37 5.53 9.63 5.47
N ALA A 38 4.48 9.77 4.66
CA ALA A 38 3.12 9.37 5.03
C ALA A 38 2.79 7.95 4.57
N LYS A 39 3.70 7.28 3.86
CA LYS A 39 3.52 5.87 3.46
C LYS A 39 3.64 4.96 4.68
N ARG A 40 2.76 3.97 4.75
CA ARG A 40 2.80 2.87 5.70
C ARG A 40 3.00 1.58 4.92
N GLU A 41 3.94 0.73 5.30
CA GLU A 41 4.05 -0.60 4.72
C GLU A 41 2.82 -1.43 5.09
N ILE A 42 2.28 -2.18 4.13
CA ILE A 42 1.16 -3.08 4.36
C ILE A 42 1.70 -4.38 4.93
N VAL A 43 1.23 -4.74 6.12
CA VAL A 43 1.49 -6.04 6.74
C VAL A 43 0.32 -6.97 6.44
N SER A 44 0.62 -8.11 5.83
CA SER A 44 -0.37 -9.14 5.52
C SER A 44 -0.30 -10.31 6.51
N TRP A 45 -1.44 -10.68 7.07
CA TRP A 45 -1.59 -11.87 7.91
C TRP A 45 -2.44 -12.89 7.19
N ARG A 46 -1.91 -14.11 7.03
CA ARG A 46 -2.65 -15.23 6.45
C ARG A 46 -2.91 -16.28 7.51
N CYS A 47 -4.17 -16.62 7.72
CA CYS A 47 -4.54 -17.78 8.54
C CYS A 47 -4.02 -19.06 7.88
N THR A 48 -3.21 -19.84 8.61
CA THR A 48 -2.61 -21.08 8.09
C THR A 48 -3.62 -22.22 7.97
N GLY A 49 -4.75 -22.15 8.67
CA GLY A 49 -5.83 -23.15 8.61
C GLY A 49 -6.81 -22.92 7.47
N CYS A 50 -7.47 -21.75 7.42
CA CYS A 50 -8.53 -21.46 6.44
C CYS A 50 -8.08 -20.59 5.26
N GLY A 51 -6.88 -19.99 5.32
CA GLY A 51 -6.37 -19.14 4.26
C GLY A 51 -6.92 -17.71 4.23
N LEU A 52 -7.73 -17.29 5.20
CA LEU A 52 -8.15 -15.89 5.34
C LEU A 52 -6.92 -14.98 5.33
N LEU A 53 -6.98 -13.92 4.53
CA LEU A 53 -5.92 -12.94 4.38
C LEU A 53 -6.44 -11.57 4.83
N GLU A 54 -5.71 -10.94 5.75
CA GLU A 54 -5.99 -9.59 6.23
C GLU A 54 -4.77 -8.70 6.01
N ASN A 55 -5.02 -7.42 5.69
CA ASN A 55 -3.99 -6.44 5.41
C ASN A 55 -4.13 -5.26 6.37
N TYR A 56 -3.03 -4.84 6.99
CA TYR A 56 -3.00 -3.72 7.95
C TYR A 56 -1.89 -2.74 7.59
N ALA A 57 -2.12 -1.46 7.89
CA ALA A 57 -1.16 -0.37 7.71
C ALA A 57 -0.95 0.35 9.06
N PRO A 58 0.01 -0.11 9.90
CA PRO A 58 0.22 0.43 11.25
C PRO A 58 0.88 1.81 11.28
#